data_AF-A0ABD1VT99-F1
#
_entry.id   AF-A0ABD1VT99-F1
#
_cell.length_a   1.000
_cell.length_b   1.000
_cell.length_c   1.000
_cell.angle_alpha   90.00
_cell.angle_beta   90.00
_cell.angle_gamma   90.00
#
_symmetry.space_group_name_H-M   'P 1'
#
loop_
_entity.id
_entity.type
_entity.pdbx_description
1 polymer ?
#
loop_
_entity_poly.entity_id
_entity_poly.type
_entity_poly.pdbx_seq_one_letter_code
_entity_poly.pdbx_strand_id
1 'polypeptide(L)'
;MEELTGMNSKWASTLMSQHLLAAADRYGLDRLRLLCEANLCEDVAINTVATTLALAEQHHCFQLKSVCLKFVALPENLRAVMQTDGFEYLKESCPHVLTELLEYVARISEHSIAIGKQGNEGIMDGSDVNGRRVKQRL
;
A
#
# COMPACT_ATOMS: atom_id res chain seq x y z
N MET A 1 34.25 -9.35 -13.19
CA MET A 1 33.11 -9.35 -14.14
C MET A 1 31.91 -9.82 -13.35
N GLU A 2 31.08 -8.87 -12.94
CA GLU A 2 30.07 -9.03 -11.88
C GLU A 2 28.78 -9.69 -12.37
N GLU A 3 28.10 -10.38 -11.46
CA GLU A 3 26.90 -11.22 -11.62
C GLU A 3 25.62 -10.43 -12.00
N LEU A 4 25.60 -9.79 -13.18
CA LEU A 4 24.47 -8.97 -13.65
C LEU A 4 23.32 -9.74 -14.34
N THR A 5 23.44 -11.06 -14.54
CA THR A 5 22.49 -11.81 -15.38
C THR A 5 21.14 -12.09 -14.71
N GLY A 6 21.08 -12.18 -13.37
CA GLY A 6 19.85 -12.48 -12.64
C GLY A 6 18.85 -11.33 -12.57
N MET A 7 19.33 -10.10 -12.32
CA MET A 7 18.48 -8.90 -12.23
C MET A 7 17.80 -8.61 -13.57
N ASN A 8 18.50 -8.88 -14.69
CA ASN A 8 17.99 -8.69 -16.05
C ASN A 8 16.80 -9.63 -16.36
N SER A 9 16.76 -10.82 -15.76
CA SER A 9 15.66 -11.75 -15.99
C SER A 9 14.40 -11.35 -15.25
N LYS A 10 14.52 -10.74 -14.06
CA LYS A 10 13.36 -10.41 -13.22
C LYS A 10 12.56 -9.24 -13.77
N TRP A 11 13.19 -8.12 -14.15
CA TRP A 11 12.45 -7.01 -14.77
C TRP A 11 11.82 -7.43 -16.10
N ALA A 12 12.52 -8.26 -16.89
CA ALA A 12 11.98 -8.78 -18.14
C ALA A 12 10.71 -9.62 -17.89
N SER A 13 10.69 -10.44 -16.84
CA SER A 13 9.50 -11.20 -16.43
C SER A 13 8.33 -10.28 -16.05
N THR A 14 8.60 -9.23 -15.25
CA THR A 14 7.59 -8.23 -14.87
C THR A 14 7.00 -7.52 -16.09
N LEU A 15 7.84 -7.05 -17.02
CA LEU A 15 7.37 -6.40 -18.24
C LEU A 15 6.59 -7.35 -19.14
N MET A 16 7.03 -8.60 -19.29
CA MET A 16 6.27 -9.60 -20.05
C MET A 16 4.91 -9.84 -19.42
N SER A 17 4.82 -9.89 -18.08
CA SER A 17 3.56 -10.03 -17.36
C SER A 17 2.64 -8.83 -17.57
N GLN A 18 3.18 -7.61 -17.58
CA GLN A 18 2.43 -6.39 -17.89
C GLN A 18 1.86 -6.40 -19.32
N HIS A 19 2.68 -6.75 -20.32
CA HIS A 19 2.23 -6.87 -21.71
C HIS A 19 1.18 -7.96 -21.87
N LEU A 20 1.37 -9.09 -21.20
CA LEU A 20 0.44 -10.22 -21.25
C LEU A 20 -0.89 -9.88 -20.57
N LEU A 21 -0.86 -9.13 -19.46
CA LEU A 21 -2.07 -8.63 -18.80
C LEU A 21 -2.89 -7.74 -19.75
N ALA A 22 -2.24 -6.77 -20.40
CA ALA A 22 -2.90 -5.88 -21.34
C ALA A 22 -3.48 -6.62 -22.56
N ALA A 23 -2.75 -7.62 -23.08
CA ALA A 23 -3.25 -8.47 -24.15
C ALA A 23 -4.42 -9.34 -23.68
N ALA A 24 -4.31 -9.97 -22.51
CA ALA A 24 -5.35 -10.83 -21.96
C ALA A 24 -6.66 -10.08 -21.76
N ASP A 25 -6.61 -8.84 -21.25
CA ASP A 25 -7.77 -7.97 -21.12
C ASP A 25 -8.38 -7.62 -22.49
N ARG A 26 -7.54 -7.19 -23.45
CA ARG A 26 -7.98 -6.85 -24.82
C ARG A 26 -8.66 -8.01 -25.55
N TYR A 27 -8.24 -9.25 -25.30
CA TYR A 27 -8.79 -10.44 -25.95
C TYR A 27 -9.83 -11.19 -25.08
N GLY A 28 -10.22 -10.66 -23.92
CA GLY A 28 -11.20 -11.29 -23.02
C GLY A 28 -10.74 -12.62 -22.43
N LEU A 29 -9.44 -12.80 -22.21
CA LEU A 29 -8.85 -14.01 -21.63
C LEU A 29 -8.79 -13.90 -20.10
N ASP A 30 -9.95 -13.95 -19.44
CA ASP A 30 -10.08 -13.68 -18.00
C ASP A 30 -9.16 -14.51 -17.11
N ARG A 31 -9.06 -15.81 -17.36
CA ARG A 31 -8.19 -16.70 -16.56
C ARG A 31 -6.71 -16.31 -16.69
N LEU A 32 -6.28 -15.87 -17.87
CA LEU A 32 -4.91 -15.43 -18.09
C LEU A 32 -4.66 -14.07 -17.42
N ARG A 33 -5.62 -13.14 -17.52
CA ARG A 33 -5.56 -11.84 -16.86
C ARG A 33 -5.38 -11.99 -15.35
N LEU A 34 -6.15 -12.87 -14.71
CA LEU A 34 -6.04 -13.16 -13.28
C LEU A 34 -4.67 -13.76 -12.89
N LEU A 35 -4.10 -14.62 -13.74
CA LEU A 35 -2.76 -15.17 -13.49
C LEU A 35 -1.67 -14.09 -13.59
N CYS A 36 -1.76 -13.20 -14.58
CA CYS A 36 -0.84 -12.07 -14.71
C CYS A 36 -0.98 -11.09 -13.55
N GLU A 37 -2.21 -10.80 -13.12
CA GLU A 37 -2.50 -9.98 -11.95
C GLU A 37 -1.88 -10.58 -10.68
N ALA A 38 -2.05 -11.89 -10.43
CA ALA A 38 -1.45 -12.57 -9.29
C ALA A 38 0.09 -12.49 -9.33
N ASN A 39 0.70 -12.77 -10.49
CA ASN A 39 2.15 -12.70 -10.65
C ASN A 39 2.71 -11.29 -10.39
N LEU A 40 2.02 -10.25 -10.89
CA LEU A 40 2.42 -8.87 -10.68
C LEU A 40 2.21 -8.40 -9.24
N CYS A 41 1.27 -9.00 -8.49
CA CYS A 41 1.12 -8.72 -7.06
C CYS A 41 2.31 -9.23 -6.23
N GLU A 42 2.93 -10.35 -6.65
CA GLU A 42 4.09 -10.92 -5.97
C GLU A 42 5.39 -10.13 -6.25
N ASP A 43 5.49 -9.51 -7.42
CA ASP A 43 6.68 -8.85 -7.93
C ASP A 43 6.55 -7.31 -8.03
N VAL A 44 6.01 -6.67 -6.99
CA VAL A 44 5.95 -5.21 -6.91
C VAL A 44 7.32 -4.62 -6.53
N ALA A 45 7.82 -3.69 -7.34
CA ALA A 45 9.10 -3.01 -7.11
C ALA A 45 8.99 -1.50 -7.34
N ILE A 46 9.86 -0.72 -6.69
CA ILE A 46 9.83 0.76 -6.73
C ILE A 46 9.90 1.31 -8.17
N ASN A 47 10.74 0.70 -9.01
CA ASN A 47 10.95 1.14 -10.40
C ASN A 47 9.80 0.81 -11.35
N THR A 48 8.96 -0.18 -11.02
CA THR A 48 7.88 -0.66 -11.90
C THR A 48 6.48 -0.41 -11.34
N VAL A 49 6.33 -0.15 -10.04
CA VAL A 49 5.02 -0.06 -9.39
C VAL A 49 4.12 1.02 -9.99
N ALA A 50 4.69 2.16 -10.41
CA ALA A 50 3.90 3.23 -11.01
C ALA A 50 3.32 2.85 -12.38
N THR A 51 4.09 2.16 -13.23
CA THR A 51 3.59 1.67 -14.52
C THR A 51 2.63 0.49 -14.34
N THR A 52 2.91 -0.42 -13.40
CA THR A 52 2.00 -1.51 -13.02
C THR A 52 0.67 -0.97 -12.50
N LEU A 53 0.69 0.08 -11.68
CA LEU A 53 -0.51 0.71 -11.13
C LEU A 53 -1.37 1.37 -12.22
N ALA A 54 -0.74 2.05 -13.19
CA ALA A 54 -1.45 2.60 -14.35
C ALA A 54 -2.13 1.49 -15.18
N LEU A 55 -1.42 0.39 -15.43
CA LEU A 55 -1.99 -0.78 -16.11
C LEU A 55 -3.15 -1.40 -15.35
N ALA A 56 -3.02 -1.54 -14.03
CA ALA A 56 -4.07 -2.09 -13.19
C ALA A 56 -5.37 -1.26 -13.25
N GLU A 57 -5.24 0.07 -13.31
CA GLU A 57 -6.37 0.96 -13.50
C GLU A 57 -7.02 0.78 -14.89
N GLN A 58 -6.21 0.81 -15.94
CA GLN A 58 -6.68 0.73 -17.33
C GLN A 58 -7.39 -0.58 -17.66
N HIS A 59 -6.96 -1.68 -17.05
CA HIS A 59 -7.50 -3.03 -17.28
C HIS A 59 -8.40 -3.54 -16.15
N HIS A 60 -8.79 -2.66 -15.22
CA HIS A 60 -9.69 -2.96 -14.11
C HIS A 60 -9.24 -4.14 -13.22
N CYS A 61 -7.93 -4.26 -13.00
CA CYS A 61 -7.32 -5.23 -12.09
C CYS A 61 -7.30 -4.68 -10.65
N PHE A 62 -8.43 -4.83 -9.95
CA PHE A 62 -8.64 -4.22 -8.64
C PHE A 62 -7.70 -4.73 -7.55
N GLN A 63 -7.29 -6.01 -7.59
CA GLN A 63 -6.42 -6.58 -6.56
C GLN A 63 -5.00 -6.05 -6.72
N LEU A 64 -4.49 -6.07 -7.95
CA LEU A 64 -3.19 -5.48 -8.28
C LEU A 64 -3.13 -4.00 -7.91
N LYS A 65 -4.17 -3.24 -8.28
CA LYS A 65 -4.30 -1.83 -7.92
C LYS A 65 -4.21 -1.62 -6.41
N SER A 66 -4.94 -2.39 -5.61
CA SER A 66 -4.91 -2.29 -4.15
C SER A 66 -3.51 -2.58 -3.58
N VAL A 67 -2.83 -3.61 -4.08
CA VAL A 67 -1.47 -3.97 -3.65
C VAL A 67 -0.48 -2.87 -4.01
N CYS A 68 -0.54 -2.34 -5.23
CA CYS A 68 0.31 -1.25 -5.66
C CYS A 68 0.07 0.03 -4.84
N LEU A 69 -1.19 0.43 -4.61
CA LEU A 69 -1.52 1.60 -3.79
C LEU A 69 -0.98 1.45 -2.35
N LYS A 70 -1.17 0.28 -1.74
CA LYS A 70 -0.59 -0.05 -0.42
C LYS A 70 0.93 0.11 -0.41
N PHE A 71 1.60 -0.45 -1.41
CA PHE A 71 3.05 -0.41 -1.51
C PHE A 71 3.58 1.02 -1.66
N VAL A 72 2.98 1.80 -2.56
CA VAL A 72 3.40 3.19 -2.83
C VAL A 72 3.09 4.11 -1.65
N ALA A 73 1.98 3.88 -0.95
CA ALA A 73 1.56 4.74 0.16
C ALA A 73 2.44 4.63 1.42
N LEU A 74 3.34 3.64 1.49
CA LEU A 74 4.34 3.57 2.55
C LEU A 74 5.33 4.74 2.43
N PRO A 75 5.60 5.50 3.52
CA PRO A 75 6.47 6.68 3.47
C PRO A 75 7.86 6.42 2.89
N GLU A 76 8.41 5.23 3.15
CA GLU A 76 9.72 4.79 2.67
C GLU A 76 9.77 4.63 1.14
N ASN A 77 8.66 4.17 0.55
CA ASN A 77 8.56 3.91 -0.89
C ASN A 77 8.08 5.13 -1.66
N LEU A 78 7.13 5.88 -1.11
CA LEU A 78 6.46 6.99 -1.80
C LEU A 78 7.45 7.97 -2.42
N ARG A 79 8.45 8.41 -1.64
CA ARG A 79 9.46 9.36 -2.10
C ARG A 79 10.30 8.81 -3.24
N ALA A 80 10.63 7.51 -3.20
CA ALA A 80 11.43 6.87 -4.24
C ALA A 80 10.60 6.68 -5.53
N VAL A 81 9.35 6.24 -5.41
CA VAL A 81 8.43 6.07 -6.55
C VAL A 81 8.19 7.40 -7.26
N MET A 82 8.00 8.50 -6.53
CA MET A 82 7.80 9.84 -7.10
C MET A 82 8.98 10.36 -7.93
N GLN A 83 10.17 9.77 -7.75
CA GLN A 83 11.39 10.12 -8.52
C GLN A 83 11.58 9.24 -9.77
N THR A 84 10.68 8.29 -10.03
CA THR A 84 10.77 7.41 -11.19
C THR A 84 10.06 8.00 -12.39
N ASP A 85 10.58 7.74 -13.60
CA ASP A 85 9.91 8.12 -14.85
C ASP A 85 8.52 7.47 -14.99
N GLY A 86 8.35 6.27 -14.40
CA GLY A 86 7.06 5.59 -14.35
C GLY A 86 6.00 6.37 -13.59
N PHE A 87 6.37 7.21 -12.63
CA PHE A 87 5.43 8.06 -11.91
C PHE A 87 4.96 9.25 -12.75
N GLU A 88 5.83 9.85 -13.58
CA GLU A 88 5.39 10.86 -14.54
C GLU A 88 4.39 10.27 -15.54
N TYR A 89 4.67 9.06 -16.06
CA TYR A 89 3.72 8.34 -16.91
C TYR A 89 2.36 8.10 -16.22
N LEU A 90 2.37 7.74 -14.92
CA LEU A 90 1.14 7.55 -14.15
C LEU A 90 0.32 8.84 -14.05
N LYS A 91 0.96 10.01 -13.87
CA LYS A 91 0.26 11.30 -13.82
C LYS A 91 -0.44 11.63 -15.14
N GLU A 92 0.24 11.38 -16.25
CA GLU A 92 -0.30 11.66 -17.59
C GLU A 92 -1.42 10.68 -17.98
N SER A 93 -1.23 9.39 -17.64
CA SER A 93 -2.14 8.32 -18.08
C SER A 93 -3.38 8.20 -17.22
N CYS A 94 -3.24 8.36 -15.89
CA CYS A 94 -4.29 8.05 -14.93
C CYS A 94 -4.30 9.05 -13.74
N PRO A 95 -4.64 10.33 -13.95
CA PRO A 95 -4.57 11.36 -12.91
C PRO A 95 -5.48 11.08 -11.71
N HIS A 96 -6.62 10.42 -11.90
CA HIS A 96 -7.56 10.04 -10.82
C HIS A 96 -6.94 9.04 -9.82
N VAL A 97 -5.96 8.24 -10.25
CA VAL A 97 -5.27 7.31 -9.34
C VAL A 97 -4.41 8.07 -8.34
N LEU A 98 -3.95 9.27 -8.67
CA LEU A 98 -3.20 10.11 -7.74
C LEU A 98 -4.08 10.60 -6.59
N THR A 99 -5.33 10.98 -6.87
CA THR A 99 -6.28 11.38 -5.81
C THR A 99 -6.58 10.20 -4.88
N GLU A 100 -6.75 9.00 -5.43
CA GLU A 100 -6.95 7.79 -4.62
C GLU A 100 -5.69 7.42 -3.81
N LEU A 101 -4.49 7.57 -4.38
CA LEU A 101 -3.24 7.39 -3.65
C LEU A 101 -3.11 8.37 -2.48
N LEU A 102 -3.46 9.64 -2.69
CA LEU A 102 -3.45 10.66 -1.63
C LEU A 102 -4.44 10.31 -0.51
N GLU A 103 -5.66 9.88 -0.85
CA GLU A 103 -6.63 9.38 0.11
C GLU A 103 -6.08 8.17 0.88
N TYR A 104 -5.41 7.24 0.19
CA TYR A 104 -4.81 6.07 0.80
C TYR A 104 -3.71 6.45 1.80
N VAL A 105 -2.83 7.38 1.43
CA VAL A 105 -1.77 7.92 2.30
C VAL A 105 -2.36 8.61 3.53
N ALA A 106 -3.40 9.43 3.35
CA ALA A 106 -4.08 10.10 4.45
C ALA A 106 -4.63 9.10 5.47
N ARG A 107 -5.27 8.02 5.01
CA ARG A 107 -5.82 6.97 5.89
C ARG A 107 -4.73 6.22 6.68
N ILE A 108 -3.57 5.93 6.07
CA ILE A 108 -2.46 5.27 6.78
C ILE A 108 -1.94 6.13 7.94
N SER A 109 -1.89 7.45 7.75
CA SER A 109 -1.40 8.38 8.77
C SER A 109 -2.26 8.35 10.06
N GLU A 110 -3.57 8.13 9.94
CA GLU A 110 -4.50 8.10 11.07
C GLU A 110 -4.34 6.85 11.94
N HIS A 111 -4.07 5.68 11.35
CA HIS A 111 -3.86 4.43 12.08
C HIS A 111 -2.56 4.42 12.91
N SER A 112 -1.58 5.23 12.53
CA SER A 112 -0.32 5.35 13.27
C SER A 112 -0.46 6.20 14.55
N ILE A 113 -1.45 7.10 14.60
CA ILE A 113 -1.70 7.98 15.76
C ILE A 113 -2.40 7.21 16.90
N ALA A 114 -3.17 6.16 16.60
CA ALA A 114 -3.92 5.39 17.59
C ALA A 114 -3.05 4.48 18.47
N ILE A 115 -1.84 4.11 18.03
CA ILE A 115 -0.92 3.22 18.78
C ILE A 115 -0.07 4.01 19.80
N GLY A 116 0.00 5.34 19.68
CA GLY A 116 0.77 6.22 20.58
C GLY A 116 0.08 6.65 21.88
N LYS A 117 -1.15 6.19 22.15
CA LYS A 117 -1.92 6.58 23.36
C LYS A 117 -2.26 5.40 24.28
N GLN A 118 -1.27 4.57 24.61
CA GLN A 118 -1.34 3.73 25.82
C GLN A 118 0.00 3.77 26.54
N GLY A 119 0.11 4.63 27.56
CA GLY A 119 1.29 4.64 28.43
C GLY A 119 1.64 5.99 29.05
N ASN A 120 0.68 6.68 29.69
CA ASN A 120 1.02 7.51 30.85
C ASN A 120 -0.24 7.91 31.64
N GLU A 121 -0.80 6.99 32.42
CA GLU A 121 -1.56 7.37 33.61
C GLU A 121 -0.81 6.85 34.84
N GLY A 122 -0.11 7.78 35.47
CA GLY A 122 0.60 7.53 36.71
C GLY A 122 0.89 8.84 37.41
N ILE A 123 -0.11 9.41 38.08
CA ILE A 123 0.07 10.15 39.34
C ILE A 123 -1.14 9.84 40.24
N MET A 124 -0.82 9.22 41.37
CA MET A 124 -1.70 8.91 42.50
C MET A 124 -2.09 10.19 43.24
N ASP A 125 -3.37 10.35 43.59
CA ASP A 125 -3.76 11.26 44.69
C ASP A 125 -4.31 10.43 45.85
N GLY A 126 -3.46 10.26 46.87
CA GLY A 126 -3.80 9.58 48.10
C GLY A 126 -4.57 10.52 49.02
N SER A 127 -5.82 10.17 49.33
CA SER A 127 -6.57 10.73 50.46
C SER A 127 -6.97 9.61 51.41
N ASP A 128 -6.60 9.79 52.68
CA ASP A 128 -6.53 8.76 53.70
C ASP A 128 -7.79 8.66 54.57
N VAL A 129 -7.93 7.46 55.14
CA VAL A 129 -8.71 6.93 56.26
C VAL A 129 -9.89 7.70 56.90
N ASN A 130 -10.99 6.94 57.06
CA ASN A 130 -12.18 7.16 57.93
C ASN A 130 -13.27 8.14 57.49
N GLY A 131 -14.32 7.58 56.85
CA GLY A 131 -15.58 8.30 56.59
C GLY A 131 -16.86 7.45 56.61
N ARG A 132 -16.83 6.17 57.01
CA ARG A 132 -18.07 5.37 57.19
C ARG A 132 -18.50 5.33 58.65
N ARG A 133 -19.46 6.20 59.00
CA ARG A 133 -20.21 6.13 60.26
C ARG A 133 -21.21 4.97 60.17
N VAL A 134 -20.91 3.87 60.86
CA VAL A 134 -21.85 2.77 61.06
C VAL A 134 -22.95 3.24 62.04
N LYS A 135 -24.22 3.11 61.66
CA LYS A 135 -25.36 3.40 62.53
C LYS A 135 -25.46 2.32 63.63
N GLN A 136 -25.53 2.76 64.88
CA GLN A 136 -25.68 1.93 66.07
C GLN A 136 -27.08 1.28 66.08
N ARG A 137 -27.15 -0.05 66.27
CA ARG A 137 -28.41 -0.78 66.45
C ARG A 137 -28.90 -0.58 67.89
N LEU A 138 -30.21 -0.38 68.06
CA LEU A 138 -30.89 -0.55 69.37
C LEU A 138 -30.88 -2.04 69.76
#